data_AF-A0A9X6UHJ9-F1
#
_entry.id   AF-A0A9X6UHJ9-F1
#
_cell.length_a   1.000
_cell.length_b   1.000
_cell.length_c   1.000
_cell.angle_alpha   90.00
_cell.angle_beta   90.00
_cell.angle_gamma   90.00
#
_symmetry.space_group_name_H-M   'P 1'
#
loop_
_entity.id
_entity.type
_entity.pdbx_description
1 polymer ?
#
loop_
_entity_poly.entity_id
_entity_poly.type
_entity_poly.pdbx_seq_one_letter_code
_entity_poly.pdbx_strand_id
1 'polypeptide(L)' 'MGIRKENLVEMTAEIDLKINGIYIVKNGQVQLIEPPQSGFGEQSFVYQSGKVIRMEERKTQLL' A
#
# COMPACT_ATOMS: atom_id res chain seq x y z
N MET A 1 -11.74 2.99 -1.51
CA MET A 1 -10.71 3.95 -1.95
C MET A 1 -10.32 4.80 -0.74
N GLY A 2 -9.10 4.63 -0.21
CA GLY A 2 -8.66 5.20 1.08
C GLY A 2 -8.06 6.60 1.04
N ILE A 3 -7.82 7.13 -0.17
CA ILE A 3 -7.28 8.47 -0.40
C ILE A 3 -8.48 9.40 -0.64
N ARG A 4 -8.66 10.40 0.22
CA ARG A 4 -9.81 11.32 0.17
C ARG A 4 -9.55 12.53 -0.71
N LYS A 5 -8.32 13.04 -0.67
CA LYS A 5 -7.88 14.23 -1.41
C LYS A 5 -6.39 14.15 -1.70
N GLU A 6 -5.99 14.56 -2.90
CA GLU A 6 -4.59 14.76 -3.27
C GLU A 6 -4.39 16.19 -3.77
N ASN A 7 -3.28 16.81 -3.36
CA ASN A 7 -2.78 18.05 -3.91
C ASN A 7 -1.44 17.77 -4.60
N LEU A 8 -1.45 17.69 -5.94
CA LEU A 8 -0.27 17.39 -6.75
C LEU A 8 0.74 18.55 -6.79
N VAL A 9 0.35 19.77 -6.43
CA VAL A 9 1.24 20.94 -6.39
C VAL A 9 2.04 20.96 -5.09
N GLU A 10 1.37 20.74 -3.96
CA GLU A 10 2.01 20.71 -2.63
C GLU A 10 2.59 19.33 -2.27
N MET A 11 2.31 18.31 -3.08
CA MET A 11 2.69 16.90 -2.84
C MET A 11 2.16 16.39 -1.49
N THR A 12 0.90 16.70 -1.20
CA THR A 12 0.20 16.29 0.03
C THR A 12 -1.04 15.45 -0.29
N ALA A 13 -1.38 14.52 0.61
CA ALA A 13 -2.56 13.67 0.48
C ALA A 13 -3.27 13.51 1.84
N GLU A 14 -4.60 13.50 1.82
CA GLU A 14 -5.44 13.19 2.98
C GLU A 14 -5.88 11.72 2.92
N ILE A 15 -5.56 10.96 3.97
CA ILE A 15 -5.82 9.51 4.07
C ILE A 15 -6.90 9.24 5.13
N ASP A 16 -7.88 8.41 4.79
CA ASP A 16 -8.88 7.94 5.75
C ASP A 16 -8.32 6.85 6.66
N LEU A 17 -8.00 7.21 7.90
CA LEU A 17 -7.47 6.29 8.90
C LEU A 17 -8.47 5.21 9.36
N LYS A 18 -9.75 5.31 8.99
CA LYS A 18 -10.73 4.23 9.25
C LYS A 18 -10.53 3.02 8.34
N ILE A 19 -9.77 3.18 7.25
CA ILE A 19 -9.51 2.10 6.29
C ILE A 19 -8.19 1.42 6.67
N ASN A 20 -8.30 0.19 7.17
CA ASN A 20 -7.15 -0.66 7.43
C ASN A 20 -6.48 -1.07 6.12
N GLY A 21 -5.19 -0.79 5.98
CA GLY A 21 -4.44 -1.09 4.77
C GLY A 21 -3.02 -0.57 4.84
N ILE A 22 -2.20 -0.99 3.88
CA ILE A 22 -0.82 -0.51 3.72
C ILE A 22 -0.81 0.53 2.62
N TYR A 23 -0.33 1.74 2.93
CA TYR A 23 -0.19 2.82 1.97
C TYR A 23 1.28 3.03 1.63
N ILE A 24 1.61 3.10 0.35
CA ILE A 24 2.97 3.41 -0.12
C ILE A 24 2.97 4.73 -0.88
N VAL A 25 4.07 5.48 -0.79
CA VAL A 25 4.30 6.65 -1.64
C VAL A 25 5.23 6.26 -2.77
N LYS A 26 4.76 6.36 -4.01
CA LYS A 26 5.55 6.04 -5.21
C LYS A 26 5.39 7.14 -6.24
N ASN A 27 6.50 7.72 -6.68
CA ASN A 27 6.53 8.80 -7.68
C ASN A 27 5.62 9.99 -7.33
N GLY A 28 5.57 10.38 -6.05
CA GLY A 28 4.75 11.51 -5.58
C GLY A 28 3.26 11.22 -5.40
N GLN A 29 2.83 9.96 -5.54
CA GLN A 29 1.44 9.55 -5.35
C GLN A 29 1.33 8.52 -4.24
N VAL A 30 0.24 8.59 -3.46
CA VAL A 30 -0.10 7.55 -2.50
C VAL A 30 -0.80 6.41 -3.23
N GLN A 31 -0.45 5.17 -2.93
CA GLN A 31 -1.09 3.98 -3.46
C GLN A 31 -1.49 3.07 -2.29
N LEU A 32 -2.74 2.63 -2.27
CA LEU A 32 -3.21 1.60 -1.36
C LEU A 32 -2.75 0.24 -1.90
N ILE A 33 -2.06 -0.53 -1.07
CA ILE A 33 -1.83 -1.94 -1.32
C ILE A 33 -3.05 -2.69 -0.80
N GLU A 34 -3.78 -3.31 -1.73
CA GLU A 34 -4.92 -4.14 -1.39
C GLU A 34 -4.47 -5.34 -0.54
N PRO A 35 -5.20 -5.68 0.52
CA PRO A 35 -4.93 -6.88 1.30
C PRO A 35 -5.12 -8.13 0.42
N PRO A 36 -4.53 -9.28 0.80
CA PRO A 36 -4.83 -10.57 0.19
C PRO A 36 -6.34 -10.79 0.09
N GLN A 37 -6.85 -11.19 -1.09
CA GLN A 37 -8.29 -11.36 -1.31
C GLN A 37 -8.95 -12.36 -0.34
N SER A 38 -8.18 -13.33 0.15
CA SER A 38 -8.62 -14.30 1.15
C SER A 38 -8.77 -13.73 2.56
N GLY A 39 -8.28 -12.50 2.82
CA GLY A 39 -8.18 -11.93 4.17
C GLY A 39 -7.00 -12.47 4.98
N PHE A 40 -6.31 -13.50 4.48
CA PHE A 40 -5.16 -14.14 5.11
C PHE A 40 -3.99 -14.21 4.12
N GLY A 41 -2.80 -13.88 4.61
CA GLY A 41 -1.58 -13.95 3.82
C GLY A 41 -0.46 -13.08 4.41
N GLU A 42 0.72 -13.24 3.84
CA GLU A 42 1.91 -12.42 4.10
C GLU A 42 2.24 -11.64 2.83
N GLN A 43 2.49 -10.34 2.97
CA GLN A 43 3.01 -9.49 1.89
C GLN A 43 4.42 -9.03 2.23
N SER A 44 5.37 -9.33 1.36
CA SER A 44 6.78 -8.96 1.49
C SER A 44 7.15 -7.91 0.43
N PHE A 45 7.80 -6.82 0.86
CA PHE A 45 8.27 -5.76 -0.03
C PHE A 45 9.79 -5.77 -0.13
N VAL A 46 10.30 -5.77 -1.36
CA VAL A 46 11.74 -5.69 -1.62
C VAL A 46 12.10 -4.28 -2.07
N TYR A 47 13.02 -3.66 -1.34
CA TYR A 47 13.58 -2.36 -1.65
C TYR A 47 14.95 -2.49 -2.31
N GLN A 48 15.17 -1.73 -3.37
CA GLN A 48 16.49 -1.54 -3.96
C GLN A 48 16.66 -0.06 -4.30
N SER A 49 17.77 0.53 -3.85
CA SER A 49 18.08 1.96 -4.06
C SER A 49 16.94 2.90 -3.62
N GLY A 50 16.31 2.62 -2.48
CA GLY A 50 15.21 3.41 -1.93
C GLY A 50 13.86 3.25 -2.66
N LYS A 51 13.76 2.37 -3.65
CA LYS A 51 12.54 2.11 -4.41
C LYS A 51 12.02 0.70 -4.15
N VAL A 52 10.71 0.56 -4.03
CA VAL A 52 10.05 -0.77 -4.05
C VAL A 52 10.14 -1.31 -5.46
N ILE A 53 10.86 -2.42 -5.63
CA ILE A 53 11.05 -3.09 -6.93
C ILE A 53 10.17 -4.31 -7.11
N ARG A 54 9.72 -4.91 -6.01
CA ARG A 54 8.91 -6.14 -6.02
C ARG A 54 8.05 -6.22 -4.78
N MET A 55 6.83 -6.70 -4.96
CA MET A 55 5.93 -7.14 -3.90
C MET A 55 5.67 -8.63 -4.12
N GLU A 56 5.87 -9.43 -3.09
CA GLU A 56 5.53 -10.85 -3.07
C GLU A 56 4.37 -11.07 -2.11
N GLU A 57 3.37 -11.83 -2.54
CA GLU A 57 2.27 -12.29 -1.68
C GLU A 57 2.41 -13.79 -1.46
N ARG A 58 2.33 -14.21 -0.20
CA ARG A 58 2.29 -15.61 0.20
C ARG A 58 0.94 -15.87 0.85
N LYS A 59 0.17 -16.81 0.27
CA LYS A 59 -1.09 -17.25 0.85
C LYS A 59 -0.80 -18.08 2.09
N THR A 60 -1.33 -17.65 3.21
CA THR A 60 -1.31 -18.43 4.45
C THR A 60 -2.72 -18.97 4.65
N GLN A 61 -2.85 -20.29 4.76
CA GLN A 61 -4.12 -20.89 5.20
C GLN A 61 -4.16 -20.79 6.71
N LEU A 62 -5.25 -20.24 7.27
CA LEU A 62 -5.55 -20.46 8.68
C LEU A 62 -5.90 -21.94 8.87
N LEU A 63 -5.25 -22.57 9.85
CA LEU A 63 -5.53 -23.93 10.31
C LEU A 63 -6.95 -24.03 10.90
#